data_AF-A0A8T6V281-F1
#
_entry.id   AF-A0A8T6V281-F1
#
_cell.length_a   1.000
_cell.length_b   1.000
_cell.length_c   1.000
_cell.angle_alpha   90.00
_cell.angle_beta   90.00
_cell.angle_gamma   90.00
#
_symmetry.space_group_name_H-M   'P 1'
#
loop_
_entity.id
_entity.type
_entity.pdbx_description
1 polymer ?
#
loop_
_entity_poly.entity_id
_entity_poly.type
_entity_poly.pdbx_seq_one_letter_code
_entity_poly.pdbx_strand_id
1 'polypeptide(L)'
;MSVRAGKVITPPVTASILESVTRGFFIKFIAEDLDLPVEVRDMTRVELYASDEVFFCGTGAEVTPVSSVDNMKIGEEYPGP
;
A
#
# COMPACT_ATOMS: atom_id res chain seq x y z
N MET A 1 0.69 -2.43 0.92
CA MET A 1 -0.29 -1.44 0.41
C MET A 1 0.26 -0.93 -0.91
N SER A 2 -0.59 -0.41 -1.79
CA SER A 2 -0.15 0.20 -3.04
C SER A 2 -0.75 1.58 -3.22
N VAL A 3 -0.07 2.44 -3.96
CA VAL A 3 -0.60 3.71 -4.45
C VAL A 3 -0.82 3.60 -5.95
N ARG A 4 -1.98 4.02 -6.42
CA ARG A 4 -2.28 4.10 -7.84
C ARG A 4 -3.20 5.27 -8.14
N ALA A 5 -2.80 6.13 -9.07
CA ALA A 5 -3.54 7.33 -9.47
C ALA A 5 -3.94 8.21 -8.26
N GLY A 6 -3.01 8.40 -7.32
CA GLY A 6 -3.22 9.20 -6.10
C GLY A 6 -4.13 8.56 -5.05
N LYS A 7 -4.46 7.27 -5.20
CA LYS A 7 -5.27 6.52 -4.24
C LYS A 7 -4.47 5.43 -3.56
N VAL A 8 -4.68 5.26 -2.26
CA VAL A 8 -4.09 4.16 -1.50
C VAL A 8 -5.04 2.97 -1.52
N ILE A 9 -4.54 1.81 -1.90
CA ILE A 9 -5.31 0.58 -2.04
C ILE A 9 -4.71 -0.48 -1.09
N THR A 10 -5.58 -1.19 -0.38
CA THR A 10 -5.18 -2.25 0.54
C THR A 10 -6.24 -3.36 0.61
N PRO A 11 -5.84 -4.66 0.72
CA PRO A 11 -6.81 -5.75 0.81
C PRO A 11 -7.70 -5.66 2.06
N PRO A 12 -8.94 -6.16 2.03
CA PRO A 12 -9.78 -6.24 3.22
C PRO A 12 -9.23 -7.29 4.20
N VAL A 13 -9.63 -7.19 5.48
CA VAL A 13 -9.24 -8.19 6.51
C VAL A 13 -9.75 -9.60 6.19
N THR A 14 -10.79 -9.70 5.35
CA THR A 14 -11.32 -10.97 4.85
C THR A 14 -10.44 -11.66 3.81
N ALA A 15 -9.44 -10.97 3.24
CA ALA A 15 -8.51 -11.52 2.25
C ALA A 15 -7.39 -12.38 2.87
N SER A 16 -7.69 -13.09 3.96
CA SER A 16 -6.74 -13.95 4.70
C SER A 16 -5.46 -13.23 5.17
N ILE A 17 -5.56 -11.94 5.49
CA ILE A 17 -4.47 -11.15 6.08
C ILE A 17 -4.66 -11.01 7.59
N LEU A 18 -3.56 -10.77 8.30
CA LEU A 18 -3.64 -10.37 9.71
C LEU A 18 -4.28 -8.98 9.82
N GLU A 19 -5.21 -8.81 10.76
CA GLU A 19 -5.74 -7.50 11.15
C GLU A 19 -4.67 -6.70 11.91
N SER A 20 -3.76 -6.10 11.14
CA SER A 20 -2.64 -5.31 11.67
C SER A 20 -3.12 -3.98 12.25
N VAL A 21 -2.75 -3.71 13.51
CA VAL A 21 -2.98 -2.43 14.18
C VAL A 21 -2.29 -1.29 13.43
N THR A 22 -1.04 -1.49 12.98
CA THR A 22 -0.29 -0.50 12.19
C THR A 22 -1.00 -0.18 10.88
N ARG A 23 -1.50 -1.20 10.15
CA ARG A 23 -2.29 -0.99 8.93
C ARG A 23 -3.58 -0.21 9.23
N GLY A 24 -4.28 -0.55 10.30
CA GLY A 24 -5.51 0.12 10.73
C GLY A 24 -5.27 1.60 11.04
N PHE A 25 -4.16 1.93 11.72
CA PHE A 25 -3.72 3.31 11.94
C PHE A 25 -3.45 4.03 10.62
N PHE A 26 -2.66 3.44 9.71
CA PHE A 26 -2.34 4.06 8.42
C PHE A 26 -3.56 4.33 7.56
N ILE A 27 -4.53 3.42 7.51
CA ILE A 27 -5.78 3.64 6.76
C ILE A 27 -6.50 4.91 7.25
N LYS A 28 -6.58 5.11 8.56
CA LYS A 28 -7.21 6.31 9.14
C LYS A 28 -6.36 7.55 8.90
N PHE A 29 -5.07 7.48 9.22
CA PHE A 29 -4.14 8.59 9.05
C PHE A 29 -4.10 9.11 7.60
N ILE A 30 -4.03 8.21 6.62
CA ILE A 30 -4.01 8.59 5.20
C ILE A 30 -5.33 9.25 4.79
N ALA A 31 -6.46 8.74 5.26
CA ALA A 31 -7.77 9.28 4.91
C ALA A 31 -8.07 10.62 5.62
N GLU A 32 -7.68 10.76 6.88
CA GLU A 32 -8.10 11.86 7.75
C GLU A 32 -7.05 12.99 7.78
N ASP A 33 -5.76 12.67 7.90
CA ASP A 33 -4.69 13.65 8.07
C ASP A 33 -4.05 14.07 6.74
N LEU A 34 -3.97 13.15 5.76
CA LEU A 34 -3.41 13.44 4.44
C LEU A 34 -4.47 13.78 3.38
N ASP A 35 -5.76 13.65 3.71
CA ASP A 35 -6.89 13.85 2.80
C ASP A 35 -6.76 13.05 1.48
N LEU A 36 -6.18 11.85 1.58
CA LEU A 36 -5.98 10.95 0.44
C LEU A 36 -7.05 9.86 0.41
N PRO A 37 -7.60 9.54 -0.77
CA PRO A 37 -8.58 8.47 -0.91
C PRO A 37 -7.97 7.09 -0.61
N VAL A 38 -8.62 6.35 0.29
CA VAL A 38 -8.25 4.97 0.65
C VAL A 38 -9.33 3.99 0.18
N GLU A 39 -8.94 3.00 -0.63
CA GLU A 39 -9.79 1.90 -1.09
C GLU A 39 -9.43 0.59 -0.38
N VAL A 40 -10.37 0.04 0.39
CA VAL A 40 -10.25 -1.29 0.99
C VAL A 40 -11.00 -2.29 0.13
N ARG A 41 -10.28 -3.03 -0.73
CA ARG A 41 -10.85 -3.99 -1.68
C ARG A 41 -9.84 -5.06 -2.07
N ASP A 42 -10.32 -6.16 -2.63
CA ASP A 42 -9.43 -7.19 -3.17
C ASP A 42 -8.51 -6.61 -4.24
N MET A 43 -7.28 -7.13 -4.27
CA MET A 43 -6.23 -6.71 -5.16
C MET A 43 -5.63 -7.92 -5.87
N THR A 44 -5.46 -7.81 -7.17
CA THR A 44 -4.76 -8.83 -7.96
C THR A 44 -3.25 -8.57 -7.98
N ARG A 45 -2.45 -9.61 -8.22
CA ARG A 45 -1.00 -9.48 -8.41
C ARG A 45 -0.66 -8.53 -9.57
N VAL A 46 -1.47 -8.54 -10.64
CA VAL A 46 -1.27 -7.68 -11.81
C VAL A 46 -1.40 -6.20 -11.47
N GLU A 47 -2.27 -5.85 -10.53
CA GLU A 47 -2.40 -4.45 -10.07
C GLU A 47 -1.15 -3.94 -9.37
N LEU A 48 -0.40 -4.81 -8.68
CA LEU A 48 0.86 -4.41 -8.04
C LEU A 48 1.89 -3.95 -9.07
N TYR A 49 1.97 -4.62 -10.22
CA TYR A 49 2.88 -4.23 -11.32
C TYR A 49 2.49 -2.90 -11.99
N ALA A 50 1.23 -2.50 -11.86
CA ALA A 50 0.69 -1.27 -12.42
C ALA A 50 0.49 -0.16 -11.37
N SER A 51 1.02 -0.37 -10.17
CA SER A 51 0.98 0.62 -9.09
C SER A 51 2.10 1.63 -9.27
N ASP A 52 1.82 2.88 -8.88
CA ASP A 52 2.83 3.95 -8.87
C ASP A 52 3.82 3.70 -7.73
N GLU A 53 3.32 3.21 -6.59
CA GLU A 53 4.12 2.85 -5.43
C GLU A 53 3.59 1.59 -4.73
N VAL A 54 4.48 0.86 -4.08
CA VAL A 54 4.14 -0.27 -3.21
C VAL A 54 4.98 -0.17 -1.94
N PHE A 55 4.38 -0.46 -0.80
CA PHE A 55 5.08 -0.45 0.49
C PHE A 55 4.51 -1.48 1.46
N PHE A 56 5.36 -1.94 2.38
CA PHE A 56 4.94 -2.70 3.55
C PHE A 56 4.58 -1.76 4.70
N CYS A 57 3.64 -2.21 5.54
CA CYS A 57 3.35 -1.55 6.81
C CYS A 57 3.30 -2.57 7.94
N GLY A 58 4.00 -2.31 9.05
CA GLY A 58 3.96 -3.18 10.23
C GLY A 58 4.87 -2.69 11.34
N THR A 59 4.75 -3.22 12.56
CA THR A 59 5.54 -2.73 13.72
C THR A 59 7.05 -2.83 13.50
N GLY A 60 7.54 -3.89 12.87
CA GLY A 60 8.97 -4.06 12.59
C GLY A 60 9.44 -3.41 11.28
N ALA A 61 8.56 -3.34 10.28
CA ALA A 61 8.87 -2.79 8.96
C ALA A 61 8.49 -1.32 8.82
N GLU A 62 7.85 -0.74 9.84
CA GLU A 62 7.29 0.61 9.86
C GLU A 62 6.52 0.91 8.56
N VAL A 63 7.00 1.86 7.76
CA VAL A 63 6.65 2.04 6.34
C VAL A 63 7.90 1.77 5.53
N THR A 64 7.94 0.63 4.85
CA THR A 64 9.09 0.25 4.02
C THR A 64 8.69 0.25 2.54
N PRO A 65 9.29 1.10 1.70
CA PRO A 65 9.01 1.13 0.27
C PRO A 65 9.52 -0.15 -0.41
N VAL A 66 8.78 -0.60 -1.42
CA VAL A 66 9.11 -1.76 -2.24
C VAL A 66 9.46 -1.27 -3.65
N SER A 67 10.73 -1.35 -4.02
CA SER A 67 11.25 -0.88 -5.31
C SER A 67 11.01 -1.85 -6.47
N SER A 68 10.70 -3.11 -6.18
CA SER A 68 10.37 -4.10 -7.21
C SER A 68 9.50 -5.24 -6.67
N VAL A 69 8.67 -5.80 -7.55
CA VAL A 69 7.89 -7.01 -7.31
C VAL A 69 8.17 -7.97 -8.46
N ASP A 70 8.59 -9.20 -8.17
CA ASP A 70 8.91 -10.21 -9.19
C ASP A 70 9.96 -9.75 -10.23
N ASN A 71 10.96 -9.01 -9.77
CA ASN A 71 11.99 -8.35 -10.60
C ASN A 71 11.44 -7.29 -11.58
N MET A 72 10.16 -6.95 -11.48
CA MET A 72 9.58 -5.79 -12.18
C MET A 72 9.72 -4.58 -11.27
N LYS A 73 10.40 -3.54 -11.76
CA LYS A 73 10.55 -2.27 -11.05
C LYS A 73 9.17 -1.65 -10.82
N ILE A 74 8.93 -1.16 -9.61
CA ILE A 74 7.73 -0.40 -9.26
C ILE A 74 8.14 1.06 -9.10
N GLY A 75 7.41 1.96 -9.74
CA GLY A 75 7.68 3.39 -9.69
C GLY A 75 9.07 3.78 -10.23
N GLU A 76 9.58 4.87 -9.69
CA GLU A 76 10.85 5.48 -10.11
C GLU A 76 12.06 4.94 -9.31
N GLU A 77 13.23 5.56 -9.43
CA GLU A 77 14.46 5.14 -8.75
C GLU A 77 14.43 5.36 -7.22
N TYR A 78 13.55 6.23 -6.73
CA TYR A 78 13.39 6.58 -5.32
C TYR A 78 11.94 6.31 -4.85
N PRO A 79 11.71 6.14 -3.53
CA PRO A 79 10.36 6.13 -2.98
C PRO A 79 9.57 7.35 -3.44
N GLY A 80 8.28 7.16 -3.73
CA GLY A 80 7.41 8.23 -4.20
C GLY A 80 7.06 9.24 -3.10
N PRO A 81 6.31 10.30 -3.47
CA PRO A 81 5.99 11.42 -2.60
C PRO A 81 5.04 11.10 -1.44
#